data_AF-A0A829M6L0-F1
#
_entry.id   AF-A0A829M6L0-F1
#
_cell.length_a   1.000
_cell.length_b   1.000
_cell.length_c   1.000
_cell.angle_alpha   90.00
_cell.angle_beta   90.00
_cell.angle_gamma   90.00
#
_symmetry.space_group_name_H-M   'P 1'
#
loop_
_entity.id
_entity.type
_entity.pdbx_description
1 polymer ?
#
loop_
_entity_poly.entity_id
_entity_poly.type
_entity_poly.pdbx_seq_one_letter_code
_entity_poly.pdbx_strand_id
1 'polypeptide(L)'
;MSGFGFPTLAIVVIVGMIGPLLALNTRLRIPVVIGELLAGIVIGRTGFGWIDAFDPTFKMFADVGFALVMFVAGTHVPVRDKTMRASLPQAALRAIVVGAVAAVLGVLLANVFHTGHAPLYAVLIASSSAALVLPVIDSLGLGGPRC
;
A
#
# COMPACT_ATOMS: atom_id res chain seq x y z
N MET A 1 -15.56 -20.91 20.49
CA MET A 1 -14.14 -20.52 20.38
C MET A 1 -13.59 -21.08 19.06
N SER A 2 -13.98 -20.50 17.92
CA SER A 2 -13.37 -20.81 16.63
C SER A 2 -12.08 -20.01 16.55
N GLY A 3 -11.01 -20.56 17.16
CA GLY A 3 -9.69 -19.94 17.11
C GLY A 3 -9.21 -19.83 15.67
N PHE A 4 -8.39 -18.81 15.42
CA PHE A 4 -7.66 -18.64 14.18
C PHE A 4 -6.90 -19.94 13.83
N GLY A 5 -7.42 -20.71 12.87
CA GLY A 5 -7.02 -22.09 12.62
C GLY A 5 -6.43 -22.29 11.22
N PHE A 6 -5.95 -23.51 10.98
CA PHE A 6 -5.47 -23.93 9.65
C PHE A 6 -6.41 -23.57 8.49
N PRO A 7 -7.76 -23.71 8.60
CA PRO A 7 -8.66 -23.33 7.52
C PRO A 7 -8.60 -21.84 7.16
N THR A 8 -8.49 -20.96 8.16
CA THR A 8 -8.40 -19.51 7.94
C THR A 8 -7.09 -19.15 7.26
N LEU A 9 -5.97 -19.74 7.70
CA LEU A 9 -4.66 -19.58 7.05
C LEU A 9 -4.68 -20.08 5.60
N ALA A 10 -5.27 -21.24 5.34
CA ALA A 10 -5.40 -21.80 4.00
C ALA A 10 -6.19 -20.86 3.08
N ILE A 11 -7.31 -20.30 3.58
CA ILE A 11 -8.08 -19.28 2.85
C ILE A 11 -7.19 -18.07 2.56
N VAL A 12 -6.49 -17.52 3.55
CA VAL A 12 -5.63 -16.34 3.36
C VAL A 12 -4.55 -16.58 2.31
N VAL A 13 -3.92 -17.76 2.29
CA VAL A 13 -2.93 -18.11 1.27
C VAL A 13 -3.56 -18.21 -0.11
N ILE A 14 -4.68 -18.93 -0.26
CA ILE A 14 -5.40 -19.08 -1.54
C ILE A 14 -5.81 -17.69 -2.07
N VAL A 15 -6.32 -16.85 -1.19
CA VAL A 15 -6.74 -15.48 -1.50
C VAL A 15 -5.56 -14.61 -1.91
N GLY A 16 -4.44 -14.70 -1.22
CA GLY A 16 -3.19 -14.02 -1.59
C GLY A 16 -2.69 -14.46 -2.97
N MET A 17 -2.90 -15.72 -3.36
CA MET A 17 -2.51 -16.20 -4.70
C MET A 17 -3.39 -15.68 -5.84
N ILE A 18 -4.57 -15.13 -5.56
CA ILE A 18 -5.46 -14.56 -6.59
C ILE A 18 -4.79 -13.37 -7.30
N GLY A 19 -4.06 -12.53 -6.56
CA GLY A 19 -3.33 -11.39 -7.14
C GLY A 19 -2.33 -11.82 -8.22
N PRO A 20 -1.33 -12.66 -7.89
CA PRO A 20 -0.38 -13.21 -8.86
C PRO A 20 -1.05 -13.98 -9.99
N LEU A 21 -2.11 -14.74 -9.69
CA LEU A 21 -2.86 -15.51 -10.70
C LEU A 21 -3.51 -14.59 -11.74
N LEU A 22 -4.05 -13.44 -11.32
CA LEU A 22 -4.60 -12.43 -12.22
C LEU A 22 -3.50 -11.68 -12.99
N ALA A 23 -2.33 -11.46 -12.38
CA ALA A 23 -1.20 -10.81 -13.01
C ALA A 23 -0.49 -11.69 -14.07
N LEU A 24 -0.69 -13.02 -14.07
CA LEU A 24 -0.22 -13.91 -15.15
C LEU A 24 -0.79 -13.55 -16.51
N ASN A 25 -1.97 -12.93 -16.55
CA ASN A 25 -2.54 -12.43 -17.79
C ASN A 25 -1.84 -11.13 -18.22
N THR A 26 -0.68 -11.28 -18.86
CA THR A 26 0.19 -10.18 -19.32
C THR A 26 -0.47 -9.24 -20.32
N ARG A 27 -1.62 -9.62 -20.92
CA ARG A 27 -2.40 -8.71 -21.78
C ARG A 27 -3.10 -7.60 -21.00
N LEU A 28 -3.44 -7.81 -19.73
CA LEU A 28 -4.24 -6.87 -18.95
C LEU A 28 -3.40 -5.81 -18.22
N ARG A 29 -2.10 -6.06 -17.98
CA ARG A 29 -1.18 -5.14 -17.26
C ARG A 29 -1.76 -4.59 -15.95
N ILE A 30 -2.45 -5.47 -15.21
CA ILE A 30 -3.07 -5.13 -13.92
C ILE A 30 -2.04 -5.42 -12.81
N PRO A 31 -1.73 -4.46 -11.93
CA PRO A 31 -0.90 -4.72 -10.77
C PRO A 31 -1.51 -5.79 -9.85
N VAL A 32 -0.65 -6.67 -9.32
CA VAL A 32 -1.03 -7.79 -8.42
C VAL A 32 -1.94 -7.34 -7.27
N VAL A 33 -1.63 -6.17 -6.67
CA VAL A 33 -2.34 -5.57 -5.54
C VAL A 33 -3.84 -5.42 -5.81
N ILE A 34 -4.25 -5.15 -7.06
CA ILE A 34 -5.67 -5.00 -7.41
C ILE A 34 -6.42 -6.32 -7.20
N GLY A 35 -5.81 -7.44 -7.60
CA GLY A 35 -6.40 -8.77 -7.41
C GLY A 35 -6.53 -9.14 -5.93
N GLU A 36 -5.51 -8.82 -5.13
CA GLU A 36 -5.52 -9.04 -3.68
C GLU A 36 -6.59 -8.19 -2.98
N LEU A 37 -6.73 -6.92 -3.35
CA LEU A 37 -7.77 -6.02 -2.83
C LEU A 37 -9.17 -6.51 -3.18
N LEU A 38 -9.42 -6.90 -4.44
CA LEU A 38 -10.71 -7.43 -4.88
C LEU A 38 -11.07 -8.69 -4.12
N ALA A 39 -10.12 -9.61 -3.96
CA ALA A 39 -10.33 -10.83 -3.20
C ALA A 39 -10.64 -10.54 -1.71
N GLY A 40 -9.92 -9.57 -1.13
CA GLY A 40 -10.20 -9.06 0.22
C GLY A 40 -11.59 -8.44 0.38
N ILE A 41 -12.05 -7.66 -0.61
CA ILE A 41 -13.41 -7.08 -0.61
C ILE A 41 -14.49 -8.17 -0.65
N VAL A 42 -14.27 -9.21 -1.47
CA VAL A 42 -15.21 -10.31 -1.65
C VAL A 42 -15.29 -11.19 -0.39
N ILE A 43 -14.17 -11.43 0.29
CA ILE A 43 -14.11 -12.40 1.40
C ILE A 43 -14.21 -11.74 2.78
N GLY A 44 -13.82 -10.47 2.86
CA GLY A 44 -13.92 -9.65 4.07
C GLY A 44 -15.35 -9.21 4.38
N ARG A 45 -15.47 -8.26 5.31
CA ARG A 45 -16.76 -7.79 5.86
C ARG A 45 -17.75 -7.29 4.80
N THR A 46 -17.28 -6.71 3.70
CA THR A 46 -18.14 -6.16 2.65
C THR A 46 -18.76 -7.22 1.73
N GLY A 47 -18.19 -8.43 1.69
CA GLY A 47 -18.70 -9.54 0.90
C GLY A 47 -19.23 -10.67 1.78
N PHE A 48 -18.51 -11.79 1.85
CA PHE A 48 -18.95 -12.99 2.57
C PHE A 48 -18.71 -12.96 4.08
N GLY A 49 -17.85 -12.06 4.58
CA GLY A 49 -17.57 -11.93 6.01
C GLY A 49 -16.85 -13.14 6.63
N TRP A 50 -16.10 -13.91 5.84
CA TRP A 50 -15.42 -15.13 6.30
C TRP A 50 -14.15 -14.85 7.12
N ILE A 51 -13.58 -13.65 6.98
CA ILE A 51 -12.38 -13.22 7.69
C ILE A 51 -12.73 -12.05 8.60
N ASP A 52 -12.42 -12.18 9.90
CA ASP A 52 -12.49 -11.06 10.84
C ASP A 52 -11.15 -10.30 10.86
N ALA A 53 -11.18 -9.07 10.37
CA ALA A 53 -10.01 -8.19 10.34
C ALA A 53 -9.55 -7.74 11.75
N PHE A 54 -10.40 -7.89 12.77
CA PHE A 54 -10.08 -7.53 14.16
C PHE A 54 -9.48 -8.69 14.96
N ASP A 55 -9.32 -9.88 14.35
CA ASP A 55 -8.64 -10.99 14.99
C ASP A 55 -7.15 -10.65 15.25
N PRO A 56 -6.64 -10.79 16.50
CA PRO A 56 -5.28 -10.42 16.86
C PRO A 56 -4.21 -11.20 16.09
N THR A 57 -4.46 -12.47 15.78
CA THR A 57 -3.52 -13.31 15.04
C THR A 57 -3.47 -12.87 13.58
N PHE A 58 -4.63 -12.60 12.95
CA PHE A 58 -4.68 -12.03 11.60
C PHE A 58 -3.93 -10.70 11.51
N LYS A 59 -4.13 -9.81 12.50
CA LYS A 59 -3.44 -8.52 12.57
C LYS A 59 -1.93 -8.70 12.70
N MET A 60 -1.46 -9.64 13.50
CA MET A 60 -0.03 -9.95 13.62
C MET A 60 0.58 -10.36 12.27
N PHE A 61 -0.09 -11.21 11.49
CA PHE A 61 0.37 -11.59 10.16
C PHE A 61 0.40 -10.40 9.18
N ALA A 62 -0.62 -9.54 9.24
CA ALA A 62 -0.67 -8.32 8.43
C ALA A 62 0.49 -7.36 8.77
N ASP A 63 0.76 -7.16 10.06
CA ASP A 63 1.85 -6.30 10.54
C ASP A 63 3.22 -6.86 10.14
N VAL A 64 3.41 -8.19 10.22
CA VAL A 64 4.65 -8.86 9.76
C VAL A 64 4.81 -8.71 8.26
N GLY A 65 3.77 -8.96 7.46
CA GLY A 65 3.81 -8.80 6.01
C GLY A 65 4.13 -7.35 5.60
N PHE A 66 3.49 -6.37 6.24
CA PHE A 66 3.76 -4.95 6.02
C PHE A 66 5.20 -4.59 6.37
N ALA A 67 5.71 -5.05 7.52
CA ALA A 67 7.08 -4.82 7.94
C ALA A 67 8.10 -5.43 6.97
N LEU A 68 7.84 -6.65 6.46
CA LEU A 68 8.68 -7.30 5.46
C LEU A 68 8.71 -6.53 4.13
N VAL A 69 7.56 -6.08 3.63
CA VAL A 69 7.49 -5.26 2.41
C VAL A 69 8.24 -3.95 2.58
N MET A 70 8.09 -3.28 3.73
CA MET A 70 8.86 -2.06 4.06
C MET A 70 10.35 -2.32 4.20
N PHE A 71 10.74 -3.46 4.75
CA PHE A 71 12.14 -3.85 4.85
C PHE A 71 12.75 -4.06 3.45
N VAL A 72 12.08 -4.82 2.59
CA VAL A 72 12.49 -5.00 1.19
C VAL A 72 12.51 -3.66 0.45
N ALA A 73 11.58 -2.75 0.74
CA ALA A 73 11.61 -1.42 0.15
C ALA A 73 12.86 -0.63 0.56
N GLY A 74 13.21 -0.67 1.85
CA GLY A 74 14.39 -0.01 2.39
C GLY A 74 15.70 -0.54 1.81
N THR A 75 15.81 -1.84 1.52
CA THR A 75 17.04 -2.44 0.96
C THR A 75 17.35 -1.95 -0.45
N HIS A 76 16.35 -1.49 -1.21
CA HIS A 76 16.50 -0.95 -2.56
C HIS A 76 16.88 0.54 -2.60
N VAL A 77 17.00 1.22 -1.45
CA VAL A 77 17.34 2.65 -1.39
C VAL A 77 18.88 2.81 -1.38
N PRO A 78 19.52 3.31 -2.45
CA PRO A 78 20.98 3.49 -2.47
C PRO A 78 21.44 4.72 -1.65
N VAL A 79 21.42 4.61 -0.31
CA VAL A 79 21.77 5.69 0.64
C VAL A 79 23.23 6.20 0.49
N ARG A 80 24.10 5.37 -0.10
CA ARG A 80 25.53 5.68 -0.31
C ARG A 80 25.80 6.35 -1.65
N ASP A 81 24.81 6.44 -2.54
CA ASP A 81 24.97 7.10 -3.83
C ASP A 81 25.00 8.63 -3.65
N LYS A 82 26.04 9.26 -4.19
CA LYS A 82 26.23 10.72 -4.15
C LYS A 82 25.16 11.45 -4.98
N THR A 83 24.64 10.83 -6.04
CA THR A 83 23.60 11.41 -6.90
C THR A 83 22.25 11.52 -6.16
N MET A 84 21.91 10.51 -5.34
CA MET A 84 20.75 10.56 -4.45
C MET A 84 20.89 11.69 -3.42
N ARG A 85 22.06 11.81 -2.78
CA ARG A 85 22.30 12.87 -1.78
C ARG A 85 22.24 14.26 -2.37
N ALA A 86 22.75 14.45 -3.59
CA ALA A 86 22.65 15.71 -4.31
C ALA A 86 21.19 16.08 -4.68
N SER A 87 20.31 15.09 -4.81
CA SER A 87 18.89 15.27 -5.12
C SER A 87 18.01 15.51 -3.89
N LEU A 88 18.55 15.31 -2.69
CA LEU A 88 17.85 15.49 -1.41
C LEU A 88 17.20 16.88 -1.23
N PRO A 89 17.87 18.02 -1.53
CA PRO A 89 17.23 19.33 -1.41
C PRO A 89 16.05 19.49 -2.39
N GLN A 90 16.16 18.96 -3.61
CA GLN A 90 15.05 18.98 -4.57
C GLN A 90 13.88 18.09 -4.11
N ALA A 91 14.17 16.91 -3.56
CA ALA A 91 13.16 16.03 -2.99
C ALA A 91 12.45 16.68 -1.79
N ALA A 92 13.20 17.34 -0.91
CA ALA A 92 12.65 18.08 0.23
C ALA A 92 11.76 19.24 -0.24
N LEU A 93 12.19 20.02 -1.24
CA LEU A 93 11.37 21.08 -1.82
C LEU A 93 10.06 20.53 -2.39
N ARG A 94 10.13 19.44 -3.16
CA ARG A 94 8.93 18.78 -3.70
C ARG A 94 8.00 18.29 -2.59
N ALA A 95 8.54 17.69 -1.53
CA ALA A 95 7.75 17.24 -0.38
C ALA A 95 7.06 18.40 0.34
N ILE A 96 7.74 19.53 0.54
CA ILE A 96 7.15 20.75 1.12
C ILE A 96 6.04 21.29 0.23
N VAL A 97 6.26 21.38 -1.09
CA VAL A 97 5.26 21.87 -2.04
C VAL A 97 4.02 20.97 -2.03
N VAL A 98 4.20 19.65 -2.11
CA VAL A 98 3.09 18.69 -2.04
C VAL A 98 2.34 18.80 -0.72
N GLY A 99 3.06 18.91 0.41
CA GLY A 99 2.47 19.10 1.72
C GLY A 99 1.67 20.40 1.84
N ALA A 100 2.19 21.50 1.31
CA ALA A 100 1.49 22.78 1.29
C ALA A 100 0.20 22.73 0.45
N VAL A 101 0.27 22.13 -0.75
CA VAL A 101 -0.89 21.94 -1.61
C VAL A 101 -1.93 21.05 -0.93
N ALA A 102 -1.50 19.95 -0.32
CA ALA A 102 -2.39 19.05 0.42
C ALA A 102 -3.05 19.74 1.62
N ALA A 103 -2.32 20.60 2.35
CA ALA A 103 -2.87 21.38 3.45
C ALA A 103 -3.95 22.37 2.99
N VAL A 104 -3.69 23.10 1.90
CA VAL A 104 -4.67 24.01 1.30
C VAL A 104 -5.92 23.26 0.87
N LEU A 105 -5.77 22.13 0.16
CA LEU A 105 -6.90 21.30 -0.24
C LEU A 105 -7.65 20.71 0.95
N GLY A 106 -6.94 20.28 2.00
CA GLY A 106 -7.54 19.74 3.21
C GLY A 106 -8.41 20.77 3.94
N VAL A 107 -7.96 22.02 4.04
CA VAL A 107 -8.74 23.13 4.61
C VAL A 107 -9.96 23.44 3.73
N LEU A 108 -9.78 23.50 2.41
CA LEU A 108 -10.89 23.74 1.48
C LEU A 108 -11.98 22.67 1.61
N LEU A 109 -11.60 21.39 1.64
CA LEU A 109 -12.55 20.29 1.80
C LEU A 109 -13.25 20.33 3.16
N ALA A 110 -12.50 20.59 4.25
CA ALA A 110 -13.11 20.69 5.58
C ALA A 110 -14.14 21.82 5.67
N ASN A 111 -13.91 22.93 4.96
CA ASN A 111 -14.85 24.05 4.89
C ASN A 111 -16.08 23.73 4.02
N VAL A 112 -15.89 23.12 2.84
CA VAL A 112 -16.98 22.75 1.92
C VAL A 112 -17.91 21.70 2.53
N PHE A 113 -17.34 20.69 3.21
CA PHE A 113 -18.11 19.61 3.81
C PHE A 113 -18.48 19.87 5.28
N HIS A 114 -18.10 21.02 5.83
CA HIS A 114 -18.34 21.41 7.23
C HIS A 114 -17.93 20.36 8.27
N THR A 115 -16.90 19.57 7.97
CA THR A 115 -16.52 18.46 8.85
C THR A 115 -15.55 18.88 9.95
N GLY A 116 -14.82 19.99 9.79
CA GLY A 116 -13.82 20.45 10.77
C GLY A 116 -12.53 19.61 10.82
N HIS A 117 -12.37 18.60 9.96
CA HIS A 117 -11.25 17.66 9.98
C HIS A 117 -10.16 17.97 8.94
N ALA A 118 -9.80 19.26 8.77
CA ALA A 118 -8.80 19.69 7.79
C ALA A 118 -7.44 18.95 7.89
N PRO A 119 -6.89 18.67 9.10
CA PRO A 119 -5.63 17.93 9.20
C PRO A 119 -5.71 16.50 8.68
N LEU A 120 -6.84 15.80 8.88
CA LEU A 120 -7.04 14.45 8.36
C LEU A 120 -7.02 14.45 6.83
N TYR A 121 -7.76 15.36 6.19
CA TYR A 121 -7.76 15.45 4.73
C TYR A 121 -6.39 15.83 4.17
N ALA A 122 -5.69 16.76 4.82
CA ALA A 122 -4.35 17.15 4.39
C ALA A 122 -3.39 15.96 4.43
N VAL A 123 -3.38 15.17 5.51
CA VAL A 123 -2.53 13.98 5.63
C VAL A 123 -2.93 12.92 4.62
N LEU A 124 -4.22 12.66 4.41
CA LEU A 124 -4.69 11.68 3.43
C LEU A 124 -4.28 12.03 2.01
N ILE A 125 -4.33 13.31 1.63
CA ILE A 125 -3.93 13.79 0.29
C ILE A 125 -2.39 13.76 0.14
N ALA A 126 -1.65 14.11 1.19
CA ALA A 126 -0.18 14.11 1.15
C ALA A 126 0.44 12.71 1.23
N SER A 127 -0.29 11.73 1.76
CA SER A 127 0.24 10.39 2.01
C SER A 127 0.51 9.64 0.71
N SER A 128 1.73 9.13 0.56
CA SER A 128 2.12 8.17 -0.48
C SER A 128 2.62 6.90 0.19
N SER A 129 2.24 5.74 -0.35
CA SER A 129 2.62 4.43 0.20
C SER A 129 3.68 3.75 -0.65
N ALA A 130 4.92 3.79 -0.18
CA ALA A 130 6.03 3.05 -0.79
C ALA A 130 5.79 1.52 -0.81
N ALA A 131 4.92 1.03 0.07
CA ALA A 131 4.67 -0.41 0.26
C ALA A 131 4.00 -1.02 -0.96
N LEU A 132 3.19 -0.23 -1.66
CA LEU A 132 2.46 -0.66 -2.84
C LEU A 132 3.26 -0.39 -4.12
N VAL A 133 4.10 0.64 -4.11
CA VAL A 133 4.85 1.07 -5.30
C VAL A 133 5.78 -0.03 -5.81
N LEU A 134 6.53 -0.70 -4.94
CA LEU A 134 7.47 -1.74 -5.38
C LEU A 134 6.79 -2.97 -5.97
N PRO A 135 5.79 -3.59 -5.31
CA PRO A 135 5.03 -4.67 -5.93
C PRO A 135 4.40 -4.27 -7.27
N VAL A 136 3.95 -3.01 -7.42
CA VAL A 136 3.41 -2.50 -8.68
C VAL A 136 4.49 -2.40 -9.76
N ILE A 137 5.67 -1.86 -9.44
CA ILE A 137 6.79 -1.76 -10.37
C ILE A 137 7.27 -3.15 -10.79
N ASP A 138 7.44 -4.06 -9.83
CA ASP A 138 7.91 -5.42 -10.07
C ASP A 138 6.89 -6.24 -10.87
N SER A 139 5.60 -6.17 -10.51
CA SER A 139 4.54 -6.90 -11.23
C SER A 139 4.31 -6.42 -12.65
N LEU A 140 4.56 -5.13 -12.93
CA LEU A 140 4.48 -4.57 -14.28
C LEU A 140 5.82 -4.64 -15.04
N GLY A 141 6.90 -5.10 -14.39
CA GLY A 141 8.23 -5.19 -14.99
C GLY A 141 8.85 -3.83 -15.35
N LEU A 142 8.50 -2.76 -14.62
CA LEU A 142 8.87 -1.38 -14.92
C LEU A 142 10.26 -0.98 -14.40
N GLY A 143 11.14 -1.95 -14.15
CA GLY A 143 12.50 -1.70 -13.62
C GLY A 143 13.40 -0.95 -14.60
N GLY A 144 14.26 -0.07 -14.06
CA GLY A 144 15.34 0.58 -14.83
C GLY A 144 16.52 -0.35 -15.10
N PRO A 145 17.53 0.09 -15.88
CA PRO A 145 18.73 -0.70 -16.16
C PRO A 145 19.41 -1.14 -14.86
N ARG A 146 19.78 -2.43 -14.77
CA ARG A 146 20.60 -2.96 -13.67
C ARG A 146 22.01 -2.41 -13.84
N CYS A 147 22.41 -1.47 -12.98
CA CYS A 147 23.78 -1.00 -12.87
C CYS A 147 24.57 -1.90 -11.93
#